data_AF-A0A163KXK0-F1
#
_entry.id   AF-A0A163KXK0-F1
#
_cell.length_a   1.000
_cell.length_b   1.000
_cell.length_c   1.000
_cell.angle_alpha   90.00
_cell.angle_beta   90.00
_cell.angle_gamma   90.00
#
_symmetry.space_group_name_H-M   'P 1'
#
loop_
_entity.id
_entity.type
_entity.pdbx_description
1 polymer ?
#
loop_
_entity_poly.entity_id
_entity_poly.type
_entity_poly.pdbx_seq_one_letter_code
_entity_poly.pdbx_strand_id
1 'polypeptide(L)'
;MVLEHVDTYSAHSFSERHFCYQKKQVMTRYLVPTLIDLVHLKFDKPVTEQEVYEYKDKRNDYLKELLATKATMGKLRLITKKTEAADEWTDAEQSFPVVGDVVKT
;
A
#
# COMPACT_ATOMS: atom_id res chain seq x y z
N MET A 1 36.18 22.59 -18.52
CA MET A 1 35.58 22.97 -17.23
C MET A 1 34.07 23.20 -17.23
N VAL A 2 33.46 24.07 -18.07
CA VAL A 2 31.98 24.24 -18.05
C VAL A 2 31.25 22.99 -18.58
N LEU A 3 31.77 22.35 -19.64
CA LEU A 3 31.20 21.12 -20.22
C LEU A 3 31.26 19.93 -19.25
N GLU A 4 32.39 19.75 -18.56
CA GLU A 4 32.56 18.67 -17.56
C GLU A 4 31.58 18.84 -16.39
N HIS A 5 31.31 20.07 -15.95
CA HIS A 5 30.31 20.33 -14.92
C HIS A 5 28.87 20.04 -15.38
N VAL A 6 28.53 20.31 -16.64
CA VAL A 6 27.22 19.98 -17.21
C VAL A 6 27.03 18.48 -17.35
N ASP A 7 28.06 17.75 -17.79
CA ASP A 7 28.01 16.29 -17.91
C ASP A 7 27.89 15.62 -16.54
N THR A 8 28.65 16.10 -15.54
CA THR A 8 28.58 15.58 -14.16
C THR A 8 27.21 15.85 -13.53
N TYR A 9 26.64 17.04 -13.78
CA TYR A 9 25.29 17.38 -13.31
C TYR A 9 24.21 16.53 -13.99
N SER A 10 24.34 16.31 -15.30
CA SER A 10 23.38 15.50 -16.06
C SER A 10 23.38 14.04 -15.59
N ALA A 11 24.56 13.46 -15.35
CA ALA A 11 24.73 12.11 -14.82
C ALA A 11 24.16 11.97 -13.40
N HIS A 12 24.39 12.96 -12.53
CA HIS A 12 23.81 13.01 -11.19
C HIS A 12 22.27 13.05 -11.25
N SER A 13 21.71 13.92 -12.09
CA SER A 13 20.25 14.04 -12.27
C SER A 13 19.61 12.76 -12.81
N PHE A 14 20.34 12.00 -13.64
CA PHE A 14 19.88 10.72 -14.16
C PHE A 14 19.91 9.65 -13.06
N SER A 15 20.99 9.59 -12.29
CA SER A 15 21.13 8.68 -11.15
C SER A 15 20.03 8.89 -10.11
N GLU A 16 19.72 10.14 -9.75
CA GLU A 16 18.64 10.46 -8.82
C GLU A 16 17.27 10.02 -9.34
N ARG A 17 16.99 10.28 -10.63
CA ARG A 17 15.75 9.83 -11.29
C ARG A 17 15.66 8.32 -11.32
N HIS A 18 16.76 7.64 -11.63
CA HIS A 18 16.82 6.18 -11.66
C HIS A 18 16.60 5.59 -10.27
N PHE A 19 17.23 6.14 -9.24
CA PHE A 19 17.04 5.73 -7.85
C PHE A 19 15.59 5.95 -7.39
N CYS A 20 14.99 7.09 -7.73
CA CYS A 20 13.58 7.36 -7.45
C CYS A 20 12.66 6.36 -8.14
N TYR A 21 12.95 6.02 -9.40
CA TYR A 21 12.21 5.01 -10.17
C TYR A 21 12.31 3.63 -9.52
N GLN A 22 13.53 3.18 -9.19
CA GLN A 22 13.75 1.89 -8.53
C GLN A 22 13.03 1.82 -7.19
N LYS A 23 13.12 2.87 -6.37
CA LYS A 23 12.41 2.96 -5.09
C LYS A 23 10.90 2.85 -5.26
N LYS A 24 10.33 3.51 -6.28
CA LYS A 24 8.89 3.41 -6.60
C LYS A 24 8.53 1.99 -7.07
N GLN A 25 9.37 1.37 -7.90
CA GLN A 25 9.16 -0.03 -8.32
C GLN A 25 9.17 -0.98 -7.14
N VAL A 26 10.16 -0.88 -6.26
CA VAL A 26 10.30 -1.79 -5.12
C VAL A 26 9.11 -1.66 -4.17
N MET A 27 8.68 -0.42 -3.92
CA MET A 27 7.50 -0.13 -3.10
C MET A 27 6.25 -0.83 -3.67
N THR A 28 5.98 -0.66 -4.96
CA THR A 28 4.75 -1.17 -5.59
C THR A 28 4.80 -2.67 -5.87
N ARG A 29 5.95 -3.22 -6.24
CA ARG A 29 6.07 -4.63 -6.67
C ARG A 29 6.35 -5.61 -5.54
N TYR A 30 6.95 -5.14 -4.44
CA TYR A 30 7.35 -6.02 -3.34
C TYR A 30 6.74 -5.56 -2.03
N LEU A 31 7.03 -4.33 -1.58
CA LEU A 31 6.64 -3.93 -0.23
C LEU A 31 5.12 -3.94 -0.02
N VAL A 32 4.36 -3.30 -0.91
CA VAL A 32 2.91 -3.19 -0.79
C VAL A 32 2.24 -4.57 -0.84
N PRO A 33 2.50 -5.43 -1.85
CA PRO A 33 1.94 -6.79 -1.88
C PRO A 33 2.28 -7.61 -0.63
N THR A 34 3.54 -7.61 -0.17
CA THR A 34 3.92 -8.35 1.04
C THR A 34 3.20 -7.85 2.29
N LEU A 35 2.98 -6.53 2.41
CA LEU A 35 2.21 -5.98 3.52
C LEU A 35 0.73 -6.39 3.45
N ILE A 36 0.15 -6.48 2.26
CA ILE A 36 -1.21 -6.97 2.06
C ILE A 36 -1.30 -8.44 2.46
N ASP A 37 -0.40 -9.29 1.95
CA ASP A 37 -0.36 -10.71 2.29
C ASP A 37 -0.26 -10.92 3.81
N LEU A 38 0.60 -10.16 4.49
CA LEU A 38 0.73 -10.22 5.95
C LEU A 38 -0.54 -9.79 6.68
N VAL A 39 -1.25 -8.77 6.18
CA VAL A 39 -2.52 -8.32 6.74
C VAL A 39 -3.58 -9.39 6.52
N HIS A 40 -3.71 -9.93 5.31
CA HIS A 40 -4.69 -10.97 4.96
C HIS A 40 -4.44 -12.31 5.66
N LEU A 41 -3.20 -12.59 6.06
CA LEU A 41 -2.88 -13.73 6.93
C LEU A 41 -3.28 -13.51 8.39
N LYS A 42 -3.39 -12.26 8.83
CA LYS A 42 -3.63 -11.90 10.24
C LYS A 42 -5.10 -11.62 10.54
N PHE A 43 -5.84 -11.10 9.56
CA PHE A 43 -7.22 -10.69 9.73
C PHE A 43 -8.13 -11.47 8.78
N ASP A 44 -9.35 -11.73 9.23
CA ASP A 44 -10.37 -12.36 8.40
C ASP A 44 -10.92 -11.37 7.36
N LYS A 45 -11.34 -11.91 6.22
CA LYS A 45 -11.96 -11.11 5.16
C LYS A 45 -13.30 -10.54 5.67
N PRO A 46 -13.50 -9.21 5.59
CA PRO A 46 -14.76 -8.60 5.99
C PRO A 46 -15.90 -9.01 5.05
N VAL A 47 -17.07 -9.30 5.61
CA VAL A 47 -18.28 -9.76 4.90
C VAL A 47 -19.38 -8.70 4.93
N THR A 48 -19.35 -7.78 5.89
CA THR A 48 -20.31 -6.67 5.99
C THR A 48 -19.62 -5.32 5.80
N GLU A 49 -20.37 -4.30 5.41
CA GLU A 49 -19.83 -2.95 5.25
C GLU A 49 -19.22 -2.42 6.56
N GLN A 50 -19.86 -2.71 7.71
CA GLN A 50 -19.32 -2.36 9.02
C GLN A 50 -17.98 -3.05 9.29
N GLU A 51 -17.86 -4.34 8.99
CA GLU A 51 -16.60 -5.08 9.15
C GLU A 51 -15.50 -4.53 8.24
N VAL A 52 -15.83 -3.99 7.06
CA VAL A 52 -14.85 -3.32 6.19
C VAL A 52 -14.25 -2.09 6.88
N TYR A 53 -15.08 -1.26 7.51
CA TYR A 53 -14.58 -0.09 8.25
C TYR A 53 -13.67 -0.52 9.41
N GLU A 54 -14.10 -1.51 10.19
CA GLU A 54 -13.29 -2.05 11.29
C GLU A 54 -11.98 -2.67 10.80
N TYR A 55 -12.03 -3.41 9.69
CA TYR A 55 -10.87 -3.99 9.05
C TYR A 55 -9.89 -2.91 8.58
N LYS A 56 -10.38 -1.83 7.95
CA LYS A 56 -9.55 -0.70 7.51
C LYS A 56 -8.79 -0.09 8.68
N ASP A 57 -9.45 0.13 9.80
CA ASP A 57 -8.82 0.68 11.00
C ASP A 57 -7.79 -0.29 11.59
N LYS A 58 -8.15 -1.56 11.79
CA LYS A 58 -7.25 -2.61 12.30
C LYS A 58 -6.01 -2.80 11.42
N ARG A 59 -6.18 -2.82 10.10
CA ARG A 59 -5.10 -2.87 9.11
C ARG A 59 -4.17 -1.66 9.27
N ASN A 60 -4.74 -0.46 9.28
CA ASN A 60 -3.96 0.78 9.33
C ASN A 60 -3.13 0.86 10.62
N ASP A 61 -3.70 0.47 11.76
CA ASP A 61 -3.00 0.46 13.04
C ASP A 61 -1.92 -0.62 13.09
N TYR A 62 -2.20 -1.82 12.57
CA TYR A 62 -1.20 -2.88 12.46
C TYR A 62 0.00 -2.45 11.59
N LEU A 63 -0.23 -1.80 10.46
CA LEU A 63 0.83 -1.29 9.60
C LEU A 63 1.65 -0.19 10.27
N LYS A 64 1.00 0.71 11.03
CA LYS A 64 1.70 1.73 11.82
C LYS A 64 2.61 1.09 12.85
N GLU A 65 2.11 0.12 13.62
CA GLU A 65 2.91 -0.59 14.63
C GLU A 65 4.09 -1.33 14.01
N LEU A 66 3.85 -2.09 12.94
CA LEU A 66 4.88 -2.90 12.26
C LEU A 66 6.03 -2.03 11.73
N LEU A 67 5.71 -0.84 11.23
CA LEU A 67 6.67 0.03 10.54
C LEU A 67 7.13 1.24 11.38
N ALA A 68 6.61 1.41 12.61
CA ALA A 68 6.91 2.54 13.48
C ALA A 68 8.41 2.75 13.71
N THR A 69 9.17 1.65 13.80
CA THR A 69 10.63 1.69 14.04
C THR A 69 11.46 1.90 12.77
N LYS A 70 10.86 1.77 11.57
CA LYS A 70 11.57 1.74 10.28
C LYS A 70 11.19 2.90 9.35
N ALA A 71 10.07 3.57 9.61
CA ALA A 71 9.54 4.59 8.72
C ALA A 71 9.13 5.86 9.47
N THR A 72 9.35 7.01 8.84
CA THR A 72 8.83 8.29 9.32
C THR A 72 7.32 8.35 9.09
N MET A 73 6.60 9.19 9.84
CA MET A 73 5.14 9.37 9.70
C MET A 73 4.70 9.66 8.26
N GLY A 74 5.47 10.47 7.51
CA GLY A 74 5.17 10.74 6.10
C GLY A 74 5.27 9.50 5.21
N LYS A 75 6.27 8.63 5.45
CA LYS A 75 6.41 7.35 4.73
C LYS A 75 5.32 6.37 5.12
N LEU A 76 4.94 6.31 6.40
CA LEU A 76 3.84 5.48 6.88
C LEU A 76 2.54 5.84 6.16
N ARG A 77 2.17 7.12 6.11
CA ARG A 77 0.98 7.58 5.39
C ARG A 77 0.99 7.18 3.91
N LEU A 78 2.14 7.30 3.25
CA LEU A 78 2.29 6.91 1.84
C LEU A 78 2.11 5.39 1.66
N ILE A 79 2.69 4.59 2.55
CA ILE A 79 2.57 3.12 2.53
C ILE A 79 1.11 2.73 2.76
N THR A 80 0.48 3.24 3.83
CA THR A 80 -0.93 2.95 4.14
C THR A 80 -1.85 3.28 2.96
N LYS A 81 -1.69 4.45 2.34
CA LYS A 81 -2.50 4.83 1.15
C LYS A 81 -2.27 3.90 -0.04
N LYS A 82 -1.04 3.42 -0.23
CA LYS A 82 -0.73 2.48 -1.31
C LYS A 82 -1.26 1.08 -1.03
N THR A 83 -1.18 0.62 0.21
CA THR A 83 -1.75 -0.64 0.65
C THR A 83 -3.26 -0.61 0.49
N GLU A 84 -3.93 0.46 0.93
CA GLU A 84 -5.37 0.64 0.74
C GLU A 84 -5.78 0.58 -0.74
N ALA A 85 -5.08 1.30 -1.61
CA ALA A 85 -5.39 1.31 -3.04
C ALA A 85 -5.11 -0.02 -3.76
N ALA A 86 -4.35 -0.93 -3.14
CA ALA A 86 -4.04 -2.24 -3.70
C ALA A 86 -4.79 -3.38 -2.99
N ASP A 87 -5.55 -3.08 -1.93
CA ASP A 87 -6.24 -4.06 -1.10
C ASP A 87 -7.64 -4.36 -1.65
N GLU A 88 -7.73 -5.50 -2.32
CA GLU A 88 -8.95 -6.00 -2.99
C GLU A 88 -10.12 -6.24 -2.01
N TRP A 89 -9.87 -6.41 -0.71
CA TRP A 89 -10.95 -6.59 0.29
C TRP A 89 -11.71 -5.31 0.60
N THR A 90 -11.18 -4.16 0.16
CA THR A 90 -11.75 -2.86 0.46
C THR A 90 -12.25 -2.12 -0.77
N ASP A 91 -12.24 -2.79 -1.92
CA ASP A 91 -12.66 -2.20 -3.20
C ASP A 91 -14.17 -2.03 -3.26
N ALA A 92 -14.61 -0.89 -3.79
CA ALA A 92 -16.02 -0.47 -3.78
C ALA A 92 -16.92 -1.33 -4.70
N GLU A 93 -16.32 -2.16 -5.56
CA GLU A 93 -17.04 -3.07 -6.44
C GLU A 93 -17.50 -4.38 -5.75
N GLN A 94 -17.09 -4.61 -4.49
CA GLN A 94 -17.65 -5.71 -3.70
C GLN A 94 -19.07 -5.39 -3.25
N SER A 95 -20.05 -5.75 -4.09
CA SER A 95 -21.46 -5.78 -3.71
C SER A 95 -21.63 -6.82 -2.59
N PHE A 96 -21.79 -6.36 -1.36
CA PHE A 96 -22.07 -7.25 -0.23
C PHE A 96 -23.42 -7.93 -0.47
N PRO A 97 -23.52 -9.27 -0.34
CA PRO A 97 -24.80 -9.94 -0.41
C PRO A 97 -25.68 -9.40 0.72
N VAL A 98 -26.80 -8.78 0.35
CA VAL A 98 -27.81 -8.37 1.32
C VAL A 98 -28.33 -9.66 1.96
N VAL A 99 -28.47 -9.68 3.29
CA VAL A 99 -28.83 -10.83 4.14
C VAL A 99 -30.18 -11.53 3.75
N GLY A 100 -30.84 -11.11 2.68
CA GLY A 100 -32.02 -11.72 2.07
C GLY A 100 -31.79 -12.55 0.79
N ASP A 101 -30.60 -12.59 0.21
CA ASP A 101 -30.34 -13.27 -1.09
C ASP A 101 -30.02 -14.77 -0.99
N VAL A 102 -30.21 -15.39 0.18
CA VAL A 102 -30.28 -16.85 0.27
C VAL A 102 -31.68 -17.28 -0.18
N VAL A 103 -31.91 -17.20 -1.50
CA VAL A 103 -33.07 -17.79 -2.15
C VAL A 103 -33.00 -19.30 -1.96
N LYS A 104 -34.01 -19.80 -1.26
CA LYS A 104 -34.33 -21.23 -1.10
C LYS A 104 -34.32 -21.94 -2.45
N THR A 105 -33.58 -23.04 -2.51
CA THR A 105 -33.93 -24.24 -3.28
C THR A 105 -33.64 -25.45 -2.43
#